data_AF-A0A8J2JT61-F1
#
_entry.id   AF-A0A8J2JT61-F1
#
_cell.length_a   1.000
_cell.length_b   1.000
_cell.length_c   1.000
_cell.angle_alpha   90.00
_cell.angle_beta   90.00
_cell.angle_gamma   90.00
#
_symmetry.space_group_name_H-M   'P 1'
#
loop_
_entity.id
_entity.type
_entity.pdbx_description
1 polymer ?
#
loop_
_entity_poly.entity_id
_entity_poly.type
_entity_poly.pdbx_seq_one_letter_code
_entity_poly.pdbx_strand_id
1 'polypeptide(L)'
;QLLDNEEDSLKQFFICELKFFRKVVAALDRYLIPAQANKLLTPQEIHSIFAHIITIITMTKRILQCVANGAPKTGWRLGEILFSTHSDHLSEITSAYSAYALNLGSSSLILGEKMTLQSFARFVLETPVPKGHLDITSLLFAPLEHLRNLCEICDEIVHHFDHWTDFSTQLKVSWILSLRTLETTRTVISVTYSNIMKHQNSG
;
A
#
# COMPACT_ATOMS: atom_id res chain seq x y z
N GLN A 1 -11.03 16.29 -31.19
CA GLN A 1 -10.25 17.03 -30.18
C GLN A 1 -10.19 16.12 -28.97
N LEU A 2 -9.01 15.55 -28.71
CA LEU A 2 -8.79 14.72 -27.52
C LEU A 2 -9.05 15.60 -26.30
N LEU A 3 -9.95 15.16 -25.44
CA LEU A 3 -10.14 15.75 -24.12
C LEU A 3 -8.94 15.33 -23.27
N ASP A 4 -7.78 15.92 -23.52
CA ASP A 4 -6.76 16.10 -22.49
C ASP A 4 -7.43 17.00 -21.45
N ASN A 5 -7.73 16.49 -20.26
CA ASN A 5 -8.38 17.31 -19.26
C ASN A 5 -7.77 16.98 -17.91
N GLU A 6 -7.00 17.91 -17.38
CA GLU A 6 -6.41 18.03 -16.05
C GLU A 6 -7.21 17.35 -14.91
N GLU A 7 -8.54 17.35 -15.01
CA GLU A 7 -9.47 16.68 -14.09
C GLU A 7 -9.29 15.14 -14.06
N ASP A 8 -8.85 14.53 -15.15
CA ASP A 8 -8.65 13.09 -15.29
C ASP A 8 -7.45 12.62 -14.46
N SER A 9 -6.35 13.39 -14.40
CA SER A 9 -5.19 13.07 -13.56
C SER A 9 -5.54 13.16 -12.06
N LEU A 10 -6.35 14.15 -11.68
CA LEU A 10 -6.89 14.27 -10.31
C LEU A 10 -7.85 13.13 -9.96
N LYS A 11 -8.72 12.73 -10.90
CA LYS A 11 -9.59 11.55 -10.75
C LYS A 11 -8.76 10.28 -10.62
N GLN A 12 -7.69 10.13 -11.40
CA GLN A 12 -6.78 8.99 -11.31
C GLN A 12 -6.11 8.92 -9.94
N PHE A 13 -5.67 10.05 -9.39
CA PHE A 13 -5.11 10.12 -8.04
C PHE A 13 -6.12 9.58 -7.01
N PHE A 14 -7.35 10.10 -7.02
CA PHE A 14 -8.39 9.62 -6.11
C PHE A 14 -8.74 8.14 -6.30
N ILE A 15 -8.82 7.69 -7.56
CA ILE A 15 -9.08 6.29 -7.89
C ILE A 15 -7.93 5.40 -7.41
N CYS A 16 -6.69 5.87 -7.44
CA CYS A 16 -5.51 5.16 -6.92
C CYS A 16 -5.67 4.89 -5.42
N GLU A 17 -5.92 5.94 -4.62
CA GLU A 17 -6.18 5.83 -3.17
C GLU A 17 -7.36 4.88 -2.88
N LEU A 18 -8.47 5.01 -3.61
CA LEU A 18 -9.66 4.20 -3.39
C LEU A 18 -9.43 2.71 -3.73
N LYS A 19 -8.73 2.43 -4.84
CA LYS A 19 -8.40 1.06 -5.25
C LYS A 19 -7.44 0.42 -4.26
N PHE A 20 -6.41 1.14 -3.84
CA PHE A 20 -5.47 0.69 -2.82
C PHE A 20 -6.19 0.37 -1.52
N PHE A 21 -7.02 1.29 -1.03
CA PHE A 21 -7.83 1.13 0.18
C PHE A 21 -8.61 -0.19 0.17
N ARG A 22 -9.43 -0.39 -0.87
CA ARG A 22 -10.32 -1.55 -0.98
C ARG A 22 -9.55 -2.87 -1.07
N LYS A 23 -8.48 -2.90 -1.85
CA LYS A 23 -7.66 -4.12 -2.04
C LYS A 23 -6.99 -4.55 -0.73
N VAL A 24 -6.41 -3.60 0.00
CA VAL A 24 -5.71 -3.89 1.26
C VAL A 24 -6.71 -4.28 2.35
N VAL A 25 -7.82 -3.56 2.52
CA VAL A 25 -8.84 -3.93 3.51
C VAL A 25 -9.38 -5.34 3.26
N ALA A 26 -9.74 -5.66 2.01
CA ALA A 26 -10.21 -7.00 1.66
C ALA A 26 -9.17 -8.09 1.93
N ALA A 27 -7.88 -7.79 1.77
CA ALA A 27 -6.81 -8.73 2.07
C ALA A 27 -6.54 -8.87 3.57
N LEU A 28 -6.62 -7.77 4.34
CA LEU A 28 -6.55 -7.81 5.81
C LEU A 28 -7.71 -8.62 6.37
N ASP A 29 -8.93 -8.42 5.91
CA ASP A 29 -10.09 -9.21 6.34
C ASP A 29 -9.91 -10.71 6.05
N ARG A 30 -9.29 -11.03 4.91
CA ARG A 30 -9.02 -12.40 4.49
C ARG A 30 -7.90 -13.07 5.29
N TYR A 31 -6.83 -12.35 5.62
CA TYR A 31 -5.63 -12.97 6.21
C TYR A 31 -5.45 -12.65 7.69
N LEU A 32 -5.58 -11.39 8.10
CA LEU A 32 -5.32 -10.96 9.47
C LEU A 32 -6.37 -11.53 10.44
N ILE A 33 -7.66 -11.34 10.16
CA ILE A 33 -8.73 -11.77 11.07
C ILE A 33 -8.68 -13.29 11.29
N PRO A 34 -8.58 -14.14 10.25
CA PRO A 34 -8.54 -15.59 10.45
C PRO A 34 -7.22 -16.07 11.05
N ALA A 35 -6.08 -15.45 10.70
CA ALA A 35 -4.79 -15.82 11.29
C ALA A 35 -4.78 -15.55 12.80
N GLN A 36 -5.40 -14.46 13.25
CA GLN A 36 -5.56 -14.14 14.66
C GLN A 36 -6.54 -15.10 15.37
N ALA A 37 -7.71 -15.34 14.77
CA ALA A 37 -8.74 -16.21 15.36
C ALA A 37 -8.24 -17.66 15.55
N ASN A 38 -7.46 -18.16 14.58
CA ASN A 38 -6.90 -19.51 14.60
C ASN A 38 -5.52 -19.60 15.25
N LYS A 39 -5.00 -18.49 15.81
CA LYS A 39 -3.67 -18.41 16.44
C LYS A 39 -2.53 -18.91 15.54
N LEU A 40 -2.67 -18.67 14.23
CA LEU A 40 -1.66 -19.05 13.24
C LEU A 40 -0.44 -18.12 13.28
N LEU A 41 -0.64 -16.91 13.78
CA LEU A 41 0.39 -15.91 14.06
C LEU A 41 0.27 -15.46 15.52
N THR A 42 1.41 -15.21 16.15
CA THR A 42 1.47 -14.57 17.47
C THR A 42 1.12 -13.08 17.37
N PRO A 43 0.73 -12.42 18.48
CA PRO A 43 0.48 -10.98 18.46
C PRO A 43 1.67 -10.16 17.97
N GLN A 44 2.90 -10.59 18.29
CA GLN A 44 4.12 -9.93 17.84
C GLN A 44 4.32 -10.09 16.34
N GLU A 45 4.09 -11.28 15.79
CA GLU A 45 4.19 -11.52 14.34
C GLU A 45 3.11 -10.74 13.57
N ILE A 46 1.88 -10.70 14.09
CA ILE A 46 0.80 -9.88 13.54
C ILE A 46 1.22 -8.40 13.50
N HIS A 47 1.78 -7.90 14.59
CA HIS A 47 2.25 -6.53 14.67
C HIS A 47 3.37 -6.28 13.63
N SER A 48 4.39 -7.13 13.58
CA SER A 48 5.51 -7.00 12.65
C SER A 48 5.11 -7.11 11.18
N ILE A 49 4.08 -7.89 10.84
CA ILE A 49 3.63 -8.06 9.45
C ILE A 49 2.67 -6.94 9.04
N PHE A 50 1.69 -6.60 9.88
CA PHE A 50 0.54 -5.80 9.45
C PHE A 50 0.50 -4.38 10.01
N ALA A 51 1.20 -4.04 11.10
CA ALA A 51 1.02 -2.74 11.75
C ALA A 51 1.30 -1.56 10.82
N HIS A 52 2.40 -1.60 10.05
CA HIS A 52 2.73 -0.52 9.12
C HIS A 52 1.76 -0.44 7.93
N ILE A 53 1.23 -1.57 7.45
CA ILE A 53 0.17 -1.60 6.43
C ILE A 53 -1.09 -0.93 6.97
N ILE A 54 -1.46 -1.23 8.21
CA ILE A 54 -2.63 -0.66 8.90
C ILE A 54 -2.44 0.85 9.13
N THR A 55 -1.22 1.31 9.45
CA THR A 55 -0.94 2.75 9.55
C THR A 55 -1.21 3.44 8.22
N ILE A 56 -0.65 2.94 7.12
CA ILE A 56 -0.84 3.52 5.78
C ILE A 56 -2.32 3.49 5.38
N ILE A 57 -3.04 2.38 5.61
CA ILE A 57 -4.45 2.28 5.24
C ILE A 57 -5.36 3.23 6.03
N THR A 58 -4.99 3.51 7.28
CA THR A 58 -5.71 4.46 8.14
C THR A 58 -5.55 5.89 7.60
N MET A 59 -4.37 6.23 7.10
CA MET A 59 -4.13 7.51 6.43
C MET A 59 -4.93 7.64 5.13
N THR A 60 -4.85 6.64 4.25
CA THR A 60 -5.67 6.58 3.03
C THR A 60 -7.17 6.72 3.35
N LYS A 61 -7.67 6.03 4.39
CA LYS A 61 -9.06 6.16 4.82
C LYS A 61 -9.43 7.59 5.18
N ARG A 62 -8.58 8.28 5.94
CA ARG A 62 -8.78 9.68 6.32
C ARG A 62 -8.87 10.57 5.09
N ILE A 63 -7.97 10.38 4.13
CA ILE A 63 -7.96 11.11 2.85
C ILE A 63 -9.28 10.89 2.10
N LEU A 64 -9.70 9.63 1.93
CA LEU A 64 -10.96 9.29 1.26
C LEU A 64 -12.19 9.89 1.97
N GLN A 65 -12.17 9.93 3.30
CA GLN A 65 -13.24 10.56 4.10
C GLN A 65 -13.30 12.08 3.90
N CYS A 66 -12.15 12.77 3.84
CA CYS A 66 -12.09 14.20 3.55
C CYS A 66 -12.72 14.51 2.18
N VAL A 67 -12.38 13.71 1.16
CA VAL A 67 -12.96 13.85 -0.18
C VAL A 67 -14.48 13.61 -0.17
N ALA A 68 -14.94 12.55 0.49
CA ALA A 68 -16.36 12.21 0.59
C ALA A 68 -17.18 13.29 1.32
N ASN A 69 -16.63 13.90 2.37
CA ASN A 69 -17.29 14.96 3.14
C ASN A 69 -17.36 16.30 2.37
N GLY A 70 -16.47 16.50 1.40
CA GLY A 70 -16.49 17.67 0.52
C GLY A 70 -17.53 17.56 -0.60
N ALA A 71 -17.74 16.35 -1.15
CA ALA A 71 -18.57 16.10 -2.33
C ALA A 71 -20.01 16.69 -2.32
N PRO A 72 -20.74 16.76 -1.17
CA PRO A 72 -22.08 17.35 -1.16
C PRO A 72 -22.11 18.89 -1.17
N LYS A 73 -20.96 19.59 -1.14
CA LYS A 73 -20.91 21.07 -1.04
C LYS A 73 -20.93 21.72 -2.43
N THR A 74 -21.74 22.76 -2.61
CA THR A 74 -21.72 23.61 -3.82
C THR A 74 -20.35 24.27 -3.98
N GLY A 75 -19.74 24.16 -5.17
CA GLY A 75 -18.39 24.69 -5.45
C GLY A 75 -17.25 23.74 -5.06
N TRP A 76 -17.54 22.47 -4.79
CA TRP A 76 -16.54 21.44 -4.49
C TRP A 76 -15.50 21.29 -5.61
N ARG A 77 -14.22 21.30 -5.23
CA ARG A 77 -13.08 21.12 -6.15
C ARG A 77 -12.22 19.96 -5.65
N LEU A 78 -12.28 18.84 -6.39
CA LEU A 78 -11.55 17.62 -6.05
C LEU A 78 -10.04 17.88 -5.88
N GLY A 79 -9.44 18.64 -6.81
CA GLY A 79 -8.01 18.94 -6.78
C GLY A 79 -7.57 19.69 -5.54
N GLU A 80 -8.31 20.71 -5.11
CA GLU A 80 -7.97 21.51 -3.93
C GLU A 80 -8.01 20.67 -2.64
N ILE A 81 -9.03 19.81 -2.49
CA ILE A 81 -9.18 18.96 -1.30
C ILE A 81 -8.14 17.84 -1.29
N LEU A 82 -7.87 17.21 -2.44
CA LEU A 82 -6.81 16.21 -2.55
C LEU A 82 -5.47 16.84 -2.18
N PHE A 83 -5.15 17.99 -2.78
CA PHE A 83 -3.89 18.68 -2.52
C PHE A 83 -3.75 19.08 -1.06
N SER A 84 -4.76 19.76 -0.49
CA SER A 84 -4.70 20.27 0.89
C SER A 84 -4.57 19.11 1.88
N THR A 85 -5.40 18.07 1.72
CA THR A 85 -5.40 16.93 2.65
C THR A 85 -4.05 16.18 2.59
N HIS A 86 -3.48 15.98 1.41
CA HIS A 86 -2.19 15.30 1.31
C HIS A 86 -1.04 16.18 1.80
N SER A 87 -1.06 17.48 1.48
CA SER A 87 -0.02 18.41 1.91
C SER A 87 0.01 18.56 3.42
N ASP A 88 -1.16 18.67 4.07
CA ASP A 88 -1.29 18.76 5.53
C ASP A 88 -0.75 17.49 6.23
N HIS A 89 -0.76 16.35 5.55
CA HIS A 89 -0.34 15.05 6.06
C HIS A 89 0.97 14.52 5.46
N LEU A 90 1.67 15.31 4.65
CA LEU A 90 2.80 14.83 3.84
C LEU A 90 3.94 14.23 4.69
N SER A 91 4.28 14.87 5.81
CA SER A 91 5.30 14.36 6.74
C SER A 91 4.88 13.01 7.35
N GLU A 92 3.60 12.86 7.70
CA GLU A 92 3.04 11.63 8.25
C GLU A 92 3.03 10.51 7.19
N ILE A 93 2.65 10.83 5.94
CA ILE A 93 2.61 9.90 4.80
C ILE A 93 4.02 9.38 4.52
N THR A 94 4.98 10.29 4.34
CA THR A 94 6.37 9.95 4.02
C THR A 94 7.04 9.15 5.14
N SER A 95 6.76 9.48 6.40
CA SER A 95 7.21 8.72 7.56
C SER A 95 6.62 7.31 7.60
N ALA A 96 5.32 7.16 7.34
CA ALA A 96 4.65 5.85 7.34
C ALA A 96 5.22 4.91 6.26
N TYR A 97 5.44 5.41 5.04
CA TYR A 97 6.06 4.62 3.98
C TYR A 97 7.53 4.29 4.26
N SER A 98 8.29 5.22 4.83
CA SER A 98 9.67 4.97 5.23
C SER A 98 9.75 3.87 6.31
N ALA A 99 8.92 3.97 7.35
CA ALA A 99 8.83 2.95 8.40
C ALA A 99 8.39 1.60 7.85
N TYR A 100 7.46 1.59 6.89
CA TYR A 100 7.05 0.38 6.18
C TYR A 100 8.20 -0.27 5.41
N ALA A 101 8.94 0.50 4.60
CA ALA A 101 10.06 -0.01 3.80
C ALA A 101 11.16 -0.60 4.68
N LEU A 102 11.46 0.02 5.83
CA LEU A 102 12.42 -0.48 6.82
C LEU A 102 12.01 -1.84 7.40
N ASN A 103 10.71 -2.07 7.61
CA ASN A 103 10.21 -3.28 8.24
C ASN A 103 9.87 -4.40 7.26
N LEU A 104 9.73 -4.10 5.96
CA LEU A 104 9.30 -5.07 4.95
C LEU A 104 10.19 -6.32 4.90
N GLY A 105 11.51 -6.17 5.06
CA GLY A 105 12.42 -7.32 5.11
C GLY A 105 12.11 -8.27 6.27
N SER A 106 11.80 -7.74 7.45
CA SER A 106 11.41 -8.51 8.63
C SER A 106 10.05 -9.16 8.45
N SER A 107 9.04 -8.41 7.98
CA SER A 107 7.70 -8.93 7.68
C SER A 107 7.75 -10.08 6.66
N SER A 108 8.58 -9.94 5.62
CA SER A 108 8.83 -10.96 4.62
C SER A 108 9.48 -12.20 5.24
N LEU A 109 10.54 -12.03 6.04
CA LEU A 109 11.22 -13.14 6.69
C LEU A 109 10.27 -13.96 7.57
N ILE A 110 9.50 -13.30 8.44
CA ILE A 110 8.52 -13.96 9.32
C ILE A 110 7.51 -14.76 8.49
N LEU A 111 6.99 -14.19 7.39
CA LEU A 111 6.06 -14.90 6.53
C LEU A 111 6.70 -16.11 5.84
N GLY A 112 7.96 -15.99 5.39
CA GLY A 112 8.71 -17.13 4.84
C GLY A 112 8.92 -18.25 5.85
N GLU A 113 9.29 -17.92 7.08
CA GLU A 113 9.44 -18.90 8.17
C GLU A 113 8.11 -19.59 8.48
N LYS A 114 7.01 -18.83 8.54
CA LYS A 114 5.68 -19.39 8.80
C LYS A 114 5.19 -20.31 7.70
N MET A 115 5.55 -20.06 6.44
CA MET A 115 5.20 -20.95 5.33
C MET A 115 5.85 -22.33 5.42
N THR A 116 6.84 -22.53 6.29
CA THR A 116 7.38 -23.89 6.59
C THR A 116 6.46 -24.71 7.49
N LEU A 117 5.54 -24.07 8.22
CA LEU A 117 4.58 -24.73 9.08
C LEU A 117 3.37 -25.16 8.25
N GLN A 118 3.06 -26.45 8.24
CA GLN A 118 1.99 -27.02 7.42
C GLN A 118 0.63 -26.36 7.65
N SER A 119 0.29 -26.02 8.90
CA SER A 119 -0.99 -25.36 9.24
C SER A 119 -1.11 -23.97 8.61
N PHE A 120 -0.03 -23.18 8.65
CA PHE A 120 -0.01 -21.84 8.07
C PHE A 120 0.07 -21.90 6.54
N ALA A 121 0.91 -22.78 5.99
CA ALA A 121 0.99 -23.00 4.54
C ALA A 121 -0.37 -23.42 3.96
N ARG A 122 -1.05 -24.37 4.60
CA ARG A 122 -2.41 -24.79 4.23
C ARG A 122 -3.37 -23.61 4.26
N PHE A 123 -3.38 -22.84 5.36
CA PHE A 123 -4.22 -21.65 5.48
C PHE A 123 -3.99 -20.69 4.32
N VAL A 124 -2.74 -20.36 3.98
CA VAL A 124 -2.44 -19.41 2.90
C VAL A 124 -2.84 -19.96 1.52
N LEU A 125 -2.51 -21.23 1.24
CA LEU A 125 -2.71 -21.84 -0.08
C LEU A 125 -4.17 -22.21 -0.38
N GLU A 126 -4.92 -22.65 0.63
CA GLU A 126 -6.32 -23.03 0.47
C GLU A 126 -7.27 -21.84 0.62
N THR A 127 -6.78 -20.67 1.07
CA THR A 127 -7.59 -19.46 1.13
C THR A 127 -7.86 -18.93 -0.28
N PRO A 128 -9.13 -18.83 -0.71
CA PRO A 128 -9.45 -18.38 -2.06
C PRO A 128 -9.14 -16.89 -2.26
N VAL A 129 -8.41 -16.59 -3.33
CA VAL A 129 -8.09 -15.21 -3.74
C VAL A 129 -8.82 -14.90 -5.05
N PRO A 130 -9.89 -14.08 -5.02
CA PRO A 130 -10.61 -13.74 -6.25
C PRO A 130 -9.73 -12.91 -7.18
N LYS A 131 -9.97 -13.00 -8.49
CA LYS A 131 -9.19 -12.27 -9.51
C LYS A 131 -9.08 -10.79 -9.17
N GLY A 132 -7.86 -10.25 -9.24
CA GLY A 132 -7.57 -8.84 -8.96
C GLY A 132 -7.47 -8.46 -7.47
N HIS A 133 -7.60 -9.43 -6.56
CA HIS A 133 -7.35 -9.24 -5.13
C HIS A 133 -5.93 -9.64 -4.76
N LEU A 134 -5.46 -9.13 -3.62
CA LEU A 134 -4.12 -9.43 -3.11
C LEU A 134 -4.14 -10.76 -2.36
N ASP A 135 -3.20 -11.64 -2.70
CA ASP A 135 -2.76 -12.71 -1.79
C ASP A 135 -1.87 -12.12 -0.67
N ILE A 136 -1.48 -12.95 0.30
CA ILE A 136 -0.71 -12.48 1.47
C ILE A 136 0.66 -11.91 1.08
N THR A 137 1.27 -12.44 0.01
CA THR A 137 2.57 -11.98 -0.47
C THR A 137 2.42 -10.66 -1.22
N SER A 138 1.44 -10.53 -2.09
CA SER A 138 1.12 -9.30 -2.82
C SER A 138 0.70 -8.18 -1.87
N LEU A 139 0.03 -8.52 -0.76
CA LEU A 139 -0.30 -7.58 0.30
C LEU A 139 0.96 -6.94 0.93
N LEU A 140 2.06 -7.69 1.06
CA LEU A 140 3.35 -7.18 1.54
C LEU A 140 4.06 -6.23 0.55
N PHE A 141 3.61 -6.08 -0.69
CA PHE A 141 4.25 -5.15 -1.64
C PHE A 141 3.30 -4.05 -2.09
N ALA A 142 2.01 -4.20 -1.84
CA ALA A 142 0.97 -3.26 -2.25
C ALA A 142 1.22 -1.81 -1.79
N PRO A 143 1.71 -1.50 -0.57
CA PRO A 143 2.00 -0.12 -0.18
C PRO A 143 3.10 0.53 -1.02
N LEU A 144 4.17 -0.20 -1.36
CA LEU A 144 5.24 0.36 -2.19
C LEU A 144 4.80 0.54 -3.64
N GLU A 145 4.03 -0.40 -4.17
CA GLU A 145 3.39 -0.25 -5.48
C GLU A 145 2.45 0.98 -5.49
N HIS A 146 1.70 1.18 -4.41
CA HIS A 146 0.83 2.34 -4.26
C HIS A 146 1.63 3.66 -4.24
N LEU A 147 2.69 3.76 -3.43
CA LEU A 147 3.54 4.94 -3.38
C LEU A 147 4.16 5.27 -4.75
N ARG A 148 4.61 4.25 -5.47
CA ARG A 148 5.12 4.42 -6.84
C ARG A 148 4.03 4.99 -7.76
N ASN A 149 2.84 4.41 -7.76
CA ASN A 149 1.73 4.88 -8.58
C ASN A 149 1.33 6.32 -8.27
N LEU A 150 1.33 6.70 -6.98
CA LEU A 150 1.09 8.09 -6.58
C LEU A 150 2.15 9.05 -7.14
N CYS A 151 3.44 8.68 -7.07
CA CYS A 151 4.51 9.48 -7.68
C CYS A 151 4.33 9.66 -9.20
N GLU A 152 3.98 8.59 -9.91
CA GLU A 152 3.74 8.64 -11.36
C GLU A 152 2.54 9.53 -11.72
N ILE A 153 1.45 9.45 -10.95
CA ILE A 153 0.28 10.31 -11.13
C ILE A 153 0.60 11.77 -10.76
N CYS A 154 1.40 12.01 -9.72
CA CYS A 154 1.82 13.36 -9.34
C CYS A 154 2.64 14.04 -10.42
N ASP A 155 3.44 13.31 -11.20
CA ASP A 155 4.16 13.87 -12.33
C ASP A 155 3.23 14.37 -13.42
N GLU A 156 2.20 13.59 -13.72
CA GLU A 156 1.16 13.98 -14.66
C GLU A 156 0.37 15.21 -14.15
N ILE A 157 0.12 15.29 -12.85
CA ILE A 157 -0.56 16.45 -12.25
C ILE A 157 0.32 17.70 -12.31
N VAL A 158 1.63 17.59 -12.03
CA VAL A 158 2.56 18.73 -12.05
C VAL A 158 2.66 19.37 -13.44
N HIS A 159 2.51 18.59 -14.53
CA HIS A 159 2.46 19.15 -15.89
C HIS A 159 1.32 20.15 -16.11
N HIS A 160 0.26 20.08 -15.30
CA HIS A 160 -0.93 20.92 -15.40
C HIS A 160 -1.07 21.89 -14.22
N PHE A 161 -0.46 21.56 -13.07
CA PHE A 161 -0.65 22.26 -11.81
C PHE A 161 0.68 22.48 -11.06
N ASP A 162 1.38 23.58 -11.37
CA ASP A 162 2.70 23.90 -10.78
C ASP A 162 2.74 23.86 -9.25
N HIS A 163 1.63 24.22 -8.58
CA HIS A 163 1.54 24.21 -7.12
C HIS A 163 1.67 22.80 -6.48
N TRP A 164 1.59 21.73 -7.27
CA TRP A 164 1.83 20.35 -6.82
C TRP A 164 3.32 19.97 -6.80
N THR A 165 4.22 20.80 -7.32
CA THR A 165 5.63 20.48 -7.52
C THR A 165 6.34 20.08 -6.22
N ASP A 166 6.14 20.85 -5.15
CA ASP A 166 6.78 20.58 -3.85
C ASP A 166 6.28 19.28 -3.24
N PHE A 167 4.96 19.03 -3.33
CA PHE A 167 4.33 17.80 -2.88
C PHE A 167 4.87 16.59 -3.64
N SER A 168 4.87 16.65 -4.97
CA SER A 168 5.42 15.60 -5.84
C SER A 168 6.88 15.29 -5.53
N THR A 169 7.70 16.34 -5.36
CA THR A 169 9.13 16.21 -5.05
C THR A 169 9.36 15.48 -3.73
N GLN A 170 8.64 15.85 -2.67
CA GLN A 170 8.78 15.21 -1.37
C GLN A 170 8.31 13.76 -1.38
N LEU A 171 7.21 13.45 -2.08
CA LEU A 171 6.71 12.09 -2.22
C LEU A 171 7.73 11.20 -2.97
N LYS A 172 8.36 11.72 -4.02
CA LYS A 172 9.44 11.05 -4.75
C LYS A 172 10.68 10.81 -3.89
N VAL A 173 11.07 11.77 -3.07
CA VAL A 173 12.18 11.59 -2.12
C VAL A 173 11.88 10.43 -1.18
N SER A 174 10.66 10.36 -0.64
CA SER A 174 10.22 9.22 0.18
C SER A 174 10.24 7.89 -0.56
N TRP A 175 9.81 7.86 -1.83
CA TRP A 175 9.90 6.68 -2.68
C TRP A 175 11.35 6.22 -2.90
N ILE A 176 12.25 7.12 -3.27
CA ILE A 176 13.67 6.81 -3.52
C ILE A 176 14.34 6.30 -2.25
N LEU A 177 14.07 6.92 -1.09
CA LEU A 177 14.61 6.46 0.19
C LEU A 177 14.08 5.07 0.56
N SER A 178 12.79 4.82 0.32
CA SER A 178 12.18 3.50 0.52
C SER A 178 12.85 2.44 -0.35
N LEU A 179 13.10 2.74 -1.63
CA LEU A 179 13.81 1.83 -2.54
C LEU A 179 15.25 1.52 -2.08
N ARG A 180 16.01 2.53 -1.63
CA ARG A 180 17.37 2.31 -1.13
C ARG A 180 17.41 1.40 0.10
N THR A 181 16.44 1.55 0.99
CA THR A 181 16.26 0.65 2.14
C THR A 181 15.91 -0.79 1.72
N LEU A 182 15.22 -0.94 0.59
CA LEU A 182 14.92 -2.27 0.06
C LEU A 182 16.13 -2.89 -0.63
N GLU A 183 16.98 -2.11 -1.30
CA GLU A 183 18.21 -2.61 -1.91
C GLU A 183 19.16 -3.20 -0.87
N THR A 184 19.25 -2.60 0.32
CA THR A 184 20.04 -3.15 1.42
C THR A 184 19.44 -4.41 2.04
N THR A 185 18.14 -4.65 1.87
CA THR A 185 17.41 -5.81 2.39
C THR A 185 17.03 -6.85 1.31
N ARG A 186 17.41 -6.60 0.04
CA ARG A 186 16.96 -7.31 -1.17
C ARG A 186 17.28 -8.81 -1.15
N THR A 187 18.40 -9.19 -0.54
CA THR A 187 18.81 -10.60 -0.41
C THR A 187 17.82 -11.41 0.42
N VAL A 188 17.22 -10.81 1.46
CA VAL A 188 16.25 -11.49 2.32
C VAL A 188 14.92 -11.66 1.57
N ILE A 189 14.47 -10.61 0.89
CA ILE A 189 13.19 -10.61 0.17
C ILE A 189 13.19 -11.62 -0.99
N SER A 190 14.25 -11.71 -1.80
CA SER A 190 14.27 -12.62 -2.96
C SER A 190 14.30 -14.09 -2.58
N VAL A 191 14.97 -14.43 -1.47
CA VAL A 191 15.02 -15.80 -0.93
C VAL A 191 13.66 -16.21 -0.38
N THR A 192 13.01 -15.33 0.38
CA THR A 192 11.65 -15.59 0.89
C THR A 192 10.65 -15.75 -0.24
N TYR A 193 10.67 -14.87 -1.24
CA TYR A 193 9.77 -14.92 -2.40
C TYR A 193 9.94 -16.24 -3.17
N SER A 194 11.18 -16.67 -3.38
CA SER A 194 11.49 -17.96 -4.03
C SER A 194 10.97 -19.16 -3.25
N ASN A 195 11.02 -19.12 -1.92
CA ASN A 195 10.52 -20.21 -1.07
C ASN A 195 8.99 -20.28 -1.05
N ILE A 196 8.31 -19.12 -0.99
CA ILE A 196 6.85 -19.04 -1.05
C ILE A 196 6.33 -19.57 -2.40
N MET A 197 6.96 -19.15 -3.52
CA MET A 197 6.56 -19.57 -4.86
C MET A 197 6.86 -21.06 -5.14
N LYS A 198 7.90 -21.63 -4.53
CA LYS A 198 8.17 -23.08 -4.62
C LYS A 198 7.04 -23.90 -3.99
N HIS A 199 6.53 -23.47 -2.84
CA HIS A 199 5.42 -24.16 -2.16
C HIS A 199 4.08 -24.01 -2.89
N GLN A 200 3.88 -22.93 -3.65
CA GLN A 200 2.69 -22.77 -4.50
C GLN A 200 2.69 -23.68 -5.74
N ASN A 201 3.86 -24.04 -6.27
CA ASN A 201 3.99 -24.85 -7.50
C ASN A 201 4.19 -26.36 -7.26
N SER A 202 4.21 -26.81 -5.99
CA SER A 202 4.46 -28.22 -5.63
C SER A 202 3.26 -28.91 -4.98
N GLY A 203 2.07 -28.32 -5.08
CA GLY A 203 0.79 -28.88 -4.64
C GLY A 203 -0.11 -29.27 -5.81
#